data_AF-A0A171AE81-F1
#
_entry.id   AF-A0A171AE81-F1
#
_cell.length_a   1.000
_cell.length_b   1.000
_cell.length_c   1.000
_cell.angle_alpha   90.00
_cell.angle_beta   90.00
_cell.angle_gamma   90.00
#
_symmetry.space_group_name_H-M   'P 1'
#
loop_
_entity.id
_entity.type
_entity.pdbx_description
1 polymer ?
#
loop_
_entity_poly.entity_id
_entity_poly.type
_entity_poly.pdbx_seq_one_letter_code
_entity_poly.pdbx_strand_id
1 'polypeptide(L)'
;MRSINKKKKKKIVGIGLTPFLIVVGVIGLLLTVYIGYRASLTDRKLFSLSLLALFAGLLFESFRISDNWKTVIGIFCGAYLLSLFCFLPGKHEFDYNFENHIEIWPYSFIFLFALIFAIIHKDRVTAKLTEGTTLLLSISLIYWAFDYGLMNYHNWFSISLMILGFLLATFSIINALTHIRLSRTNRLVLSVWSTVIMFAFAIDNIIRVFCNPSIESSPYLSESLYIGTQYFLLGVSAVYIMQNYMLLVAFLPSRNSNYKDDFRENKEDHINRYSDKQINIGQSIFCIIFTVTVYWLNYKFQFLPRHTMIWLVFLTFPMILYVITLFNSQRNC
;
A
#
# COMPACT_ATOMS: atom_id res chain seq x y z
N MET A 1 -48.78 45.10 13.51
CA MET A 1 -48.10 45.45 12.24
C MET A 1 -46.69 44.88 12.29
N ARG A 2 -46.40 43.85 11.48
CA ARG A 2 -45.12 43.13 11.43
C ARG A 2 -44.09 43.93 10.63
N SER A 3 -42.92 44.19 11.21
CA SER A 3 -41.72 44.62 10.49
C SER A 3 -40.64 43.55 10.64
N ILE A 4 -40.60 42.62 9.68
CA ILE A 4 -39.55 41.60 9.56
C ILE A 4 -38.36 42.27 8.88
N ASN A 5 -37.33 42.55 9.67
CA ASN A 5 -36.08 43.13 9.19
C ASN A 5 -35.26 42.03 8.48
N LYS A 6 -35.34 41.96 7.14
CA LYS A 6 -34.55 41.03 6.31
C LYS A 6 -33.07 41.44 6.35
N LYS A 7 -32.27 40.76 7.19
CA LYS A 7 -30.81 40.78 7.08
C LYS A 7 -30.40 40.26 5.68
N LYS A 8 -29.85 41.14 4.85
CA LYS A 8 -29.19 40.80 3.57
C LYS A 8 -28.03 39.84 3.87
N LYS A 9 -28.16 38.56 3.50
CA LYS A 9 -27.03 37.63 3.40
C LYS A 9 -26.07 38.17 2.34
N LYS A 10 -24.85 38.55 2.74
CA LYS A 10 -23.73 38.79 1.81
C LYS A 10 -23.49 37.49 1.03
N LYS A 11 -23.80 37.50 -0.27
CA LYS A 11 -23.34 36.47 -1.21
C LYS A 11 -21.82 36.62 -1.29
N ILE A 12 -21.08 35.64 -0.79
CA ILE A 12 -19.65 35.51 -1.10
C ILE A 12 -19.58 35.30 -2.60
N VAL A 13 -19.02 36.27 -3.32
CA VAL A 13 -18.73 36.15 -4.75
C VAL A 13 -17.70 35.04 -4.87
N GLY A 14 -18.15 33.85 -5.30
CA GLY A 14 -17.26 32.75 -5.61
C GLY A 14 -16.39 33.19 -6.78
N ILE A 15 -15.12 33.50 -6.50
CA ILE A 15 -14.10 33.57 -7.56
C ILE A 15 -14.17 32.20 -8.24
N GLY A 16 -14.53 32.18 -9.53
CA GLY A 16 -14.55 30.94 -10.29
C GLY A 16 -13.14 30.34 -10.22
N LEU A 17 -13.01 29.11 -9.71
CA LEU A 17 -11.74 28.41 -9.58
C LEU A 17 -11.18 27.95 -10.95
N THR A 18 -12.01 28.00 -11.99
CA THR A 18 -11.73 27.56 -13.36
C THR A 18 -10.52 28.23 -14.04
N PRO A 19 -10.34 29.57 -14.00
CA PRO A 19 -9.19 30.22 -14.62
C PRO A 19 -7.88 29.86 -13.90
N PHE A 20 -7.90 29.71 -12.57
CA PHE A 20 -6.72 29.30 -11.81
C PHE A 20 -6.29 27.86 -12.18
N LEU A 21 -7.25 26.95 -12.30
CA LEU A 21 -6.98 25.57 -12.73
C LEU A 21 -6.40 25.51 -14.14
N ILE A 22 -6.89 26.34 -15.06
CA ILE A 22 -6.35 26.42 -16.43
C ILE A 22 -4.89 26.91 -16.40
N VAL A 23 -4.59 27.98 -15.66
CA VAL A 23 -3.23 28.52 -15.55
C VAL A 23 -2.27 27.48 -14.95
N VAL A 24 -2.65 26.84 -13.86
CA VAL A 24 -1.84 25.78 -13.23
C VAL A 24 -1.63 24.60 -14.19
N GLY A 25 -2.66 24.21 -14.94
CA GLY A 25 -2.56 23.15 -15.94
C GLY A 25 -1.58 23.49 -17.08
N VAL A 26 -1.63 24.72 -17.60
CA VAL A 26 -0.70 25.18 -18.65
C VAL A 26 0.74 25.22 -18.13
N ILE A 27 0.97 25.75 -16.93
CA ILE A 27 2.31 25.77 -16.31
C ILE A 27 2.81 24.34 -16.10
N GLY A 28 1.96 23.46 -15.59
CA GLY A 28 2.29 22.05 -15.41
C GLY A 28 2.73 21.39 -16.71
N LEU A 29 1.99 21.60 -17.81
CA LEU A 29 2.30 21.05 -19.13
C LEU A 29 3.63 21.58 -19.68
N LEU A 30 3.87 22.89 -19.58
CA LEU A 30 5.14 23.49 -20.00
C LEU A 30 6.33 22.89 -19.22
N LEU A 31 6.18 22.69 -17.92
CA LEU A 31 7.18 22.02 -17.10
C LEU A 31 7.37 20.57 -17.53
N THR A 32 6.31 19.82 -17.84
CA THR A 32 6.40 18.44 -18.35
C THR A 32 7.22 18.37 -19.63
N VAL A 33 6.96 19.27 -20.58
CA VAL A 33 7.68 19.33 -21.86
C VAL A 33 9.15 19.65 -21.62
N TYR A 34 9.44 20.59 -20.72
CA TYR A 34 10.81 20.93 -20.37
C TYR A 34 11.56 19.78 -19.67
N ILE A 35 10.90 19.07 -18.75
CA ILE A 35 11.43 17.87 -18.10
C ILE A 35 11.74 16.80 -19.14
N GLY A 36 10.82 16.53 -20.07
CA GLY A 36 11.01 15.57 -21.15
C GLY A 36 12.17 15.94 -22.07
N TYR A 37 12.27 17.22 -22.46
CA TYR A 37 13.39 17.72 -23.24
C TYR A 37 14.73 17.52 -22.53
N ARG A 38 14.82 17.93 -21.26
CA ARG A 38 16.05 17.76 -20.46
C ARG A 38 16.40 16.29 -20.25
N ALA A 39 15.42 15.44 -19.98
CA ALA A 39 15.64 14.01 -19.84
C ALA A 39 16.12 13.36 -21.14
N SER A 40 15.71 13.87 -22.31
CA SER A 40 16.18 13.38 -23.62
C SER A 40 17.62 13.75 -23.96
N LEU A 41 18.16 14.79 -23.32
CA LEU A 41 19.55 15.26 -23.53
C LEU A 41 20.54 14.56 -22.60
N THR A 42 20.06 13.91 -21.54
CA THR A 42 20.89 13.24 -20.55
C THR A 42 21.18 11.80 -20.98
N ASP A 43 22.44 11.38 -20.92
CA ASP A 43 22.85 10.01 -21.26
C ASP A 43 22.36 8.96 -20.23
N ARG A 44 21.92 9.41 -19.05
CA ARG A 44 21.33 8.55 -18.02
C ARG A 44 19.89 8.17 -18.41
N LYS A 45 19.56 6.88 -18.29
CA LYS A 45 18.18 6.39 -18.39
C LYS A 45 17.37 6.81 -17.16
N LEU A 46 16.87 8.04 -17.15
CA LEU A 46 16.13 8.62 -16.02
C LEU A 46 14.72 8.02 -15.86
N PHE A 47 14.12 7.50 -16.94
CA PHE A 47 12.83 6.83 -16.92
C PHE A 47 12.98 5.38 -17.37
N SER A 48 12.68 4.44 -16.49
CA SER A 48 12.75 3.00 -16.79
C SER A 48 11.37 2.38 -17.05
N LEU A 49 11.33 1.32 -17.84
CA LEU A 49 10.19 0.43 -18.03
C LEU A 49 9.72 -0.17 -16.69
N SER A 50 10.64 -0.35 -15.74
CA SER A 50 10.31 -0.78 -14.38
C SER A 50 9.38 0.21 -13.66
N LEU A 51 9.63 1.53 -13.81
CA LEU A 51 8.75 2.56 -13.25
C LEU A 51 7.37 2.55 -13.93
N LEU A 52 7.32 2.30 -15.24
CA LEU A 52 6.04 2.16 -15.95
C LEU A 52 5.23 0.95 -15.45
N ALA A 53 5.88 -0.18 -15.17
CA ALA A 53 5.23 -1.34 -14.57
C ALA A 53 4.67 -1.02 -13.17
N LEU A 54 5.41 -0.28 -12.36
CA LEU A 54 4.95 0.21 -11.06
C LEU A 54 3.73 1.13 -11.21
N PHE A 55 3.77 2.10 -12.12
CA PHE A 55 2.62 2.96 -12.40
C PHE A 55 1.40 2.18 -12.85
N ALA A 56 1.57 1.19 -13.72
CA ALA A 56 0.49 0.33 -14.17
C ALA A 56 -0.14 -0.42 -12.98
N GLY A 57 0.67 -0.96 -12.06
CA GLY A 57 0.17 -1.62 -10.85
C GLY A 57 -0.60 -0.69 -9.92
N LEU A 58 -0.06 0.51 -9.68
CA LEU A 58 -0.67 1.54 -8.85
C LEU A 58 -2.04 1.97 -9.41
N LEU A 59 -2.10 2.24 -10.71
CA LEU A 59 -3.34 2.62 -11.39
C LEU A 59 -4.34 1.47 -11.43
N PHE A 60 -3.90 0.26 -11.77
CA PHE A 60 -4.75 -0.93 -11.78
C PHE A 60 -5.47 -1.09 -10.44
N GLU A 61 -4.73 -1.02 -9.34
CA GLU A 61 -5.34 -1.17 -8.01
C GLU A 61 -6.25 0.01 -7.66
N SER A 62 -5.85 1.23 -8.03
CA SER A 62 -6.67 2.43 -7.76
C SER A 62 -8.00 2.40 -8.48
N PHE A 63 -8.04 1.93 -9.73
CA PHE A 63 -9.28 1.72 -10.48
C PHE A 63 -10.10 0.55 -9.93
N ARG A 64 -9.47 -0.48 -9.37
CA ARG A 64 -10.18 -1.58 -8.72
C ARG A 64 -10.89 -1.13 -7.43
N ILE A 65 -10.25 -0.27 -6.64
CA ILE A 65 -10.79 0.22 -5.36
C ILE A 65 -11.85 1.31 -5.57
N SER A 66 -11.66 2.17 -6.57
CA SER A 66 -12.55 3.29 -6.84
C SER A 66 -13.59 2.95 -7.92
N ASP A 67 -14.88 3.06 -7.60
CA ASP A 67 -15.95 2.83 -8.59
C ASP A 67 -16.02 3.94 -9.65
N ASN A 68 -15.27 5.04 -9.46
CA ASN A 68 -15.34 6.22 -10.32
C ASN A 68 -13.94 6.59 -10.85
N TRP A 69 -13.70 6.27 -12.12
CA TRP A 69 -12.47 6.61 -12.82
C TRP A 69 -12.14 8.11 -12.79
N LYS A 70 -13.14 8.99 -12.73
CA LYS A 70 -12.93 10.45 -12.63
C LYS A 70 -12.24 10.84 -11.34
N THR A 71 -12.54 10.14 -10.24
CA THR A 71 -11.89 10.38 -8.95
C THR A 71 -10.42 9.98 -9.03
N VAL A 72 -10.12 8.81 -9.62
CA VAL A 72 -8.74 8.34 -9.80
C VAL A 72 -7.92 9.32 -10.65
N ILE A 73 -8.49 9.80 -11.77
CA ILE A 73 -7.82 10.81 -12.61
C ILE A 73 -7.67 12.14 -11.88
N GLY A 74 -8.67 12.57 -11.12
CA GLY A 74 -8.56 13.79 -10.30
C GLY A 74 -7.40 13.71 -9.29
N ILE A 75 -7.25 12.56 -8.62
CA ILE A 75 -6.13 12.28 -7.71
C ILE A 75 -4.81 12.23 -8.48
N PHE A 76 -4.80 11.59 -9.65
CA PHE A 76 -3.63 11.54 -10.54
C PHE A 76 -3.15 12.94 -10.89
N CYS A 77 -4.03 13.81 -11.41
CA CYS A 77 -3.71 15.18 -11.76
C CYS A 77 -3.27 15.99 -10.54
N GLY A 78 -3.95 15.84 -9.40
CA GLY A 78 -3.59 16.53 -8.16
C GLY A 78 -2.22 16.12 -7.65
N ALA A 79 -1.95 14.81 -7.56
CA ALA A 79 -0.66 14.26 -7.15
C ALA A 79 0.45 14.63 -8.13
N TYR A 80 0.15 14.69 -9.43
CA TYR A 80 1.08 15.11 -10.47
C TYR A 80 1.49 16.57 -10.29
N LEU A 81 0.54 17.48 -10.10
CA LEU A 81 0.84 18.89 -9.86
C LEU A 81 1.59 19.08 -8.54
N LEU A 82 1.24 18.32 -7.50
CA LEU A 82 1.95 18.36 -6.23
C LEU A 82 3.36 17.78 -6.31
N SER A 83 3.60 16.77 -7.16
CA SER A 83 4.94 16.20 -7.31
C SER A 83 5.90 17.15 -8.01
N LEU A 84 5.41 18.09 -8.82
CA LEU A 84 6.24 19.13 -9.43
C LEU A 84 6.94 20.04 -8.40
N PHE A 85 6.45 20.10 -7.15
CA PHE A 85 7.19 20.79 -6.08
C PHE A 85 8.55 20.17 -5.79
N CYS A 86 8.81 18.92 -6.21
CA CYS A 86 10.12 18.30 -6.07
C CYS A 86 11.21 19.02 -6.88
N PHE A 87 10.86 19.84 -7.87
CA PHE A 87 11.83 20.62 -8.67
C PHE A 87 12.24 21.93 -8.02
N LEU A 88 11.65 22.31 -6.87
CA LEU A 88 12.11 23.47 -6.12
C LEU A 88 13.45 23.16 -5.43
N PRO A 89 14.38 24.13 -5.37
CA PRO A 89 15.70 23.92 -4.77
C PRO A 89 15.56 23.61 -3.27
N GLY A 90 16.36 22.65 -2.81
CA GLY A 90 16.42 22.28 -1.39
C GLY A 90 17.06 23.36 -0.53
N LYS A 91 16.69 23.44 0.76
CA LYS A 91 17.32 24.39 1.71
C LYS A 91 18.82 24.16 1.93
N HIS A 92 19.31 22.96 1.62
CA HIS A 92 20.70 22.55 1.78
C HIS A 92 21.38 22.26 0.43
N GLU A 93 20.74 22.65 -0.67
CA GLU A 93 21.28 22.48 -2.02
C GLU A 93 22.06 23.73 -2.41
N PHE A 94 23.38 23.62 -2.42
CA PHE A 94 24.26 24.72 -2.82
C PHE A 94 24.37 24.84 -4.35
N ASP A 95 24.43 23.70 -5.04
CA ASP A 95 24.44 23.61 -6.51
C ASP A 95 23.21 22.81 -6.97
N TYR A 96 22.32 23.48 -7.71
CA TYR A 96 21.07 22.87 -8.17
C TYR A 96 21.32 21.79 -9.23
N ASN A 97 20.97 20.54 -8.93
CA ASN A 97 21.13 19.42 -9.86
C ASN A 97 19.78 18.96 -10.43
N PHE A 98 19.40 19.53 -11.58
CA PHE A 98 18.14 19.20 -12.25
C PHE A 98 17.96 17.71 -12.56
N GLU A 99 19.04 16.97 -12.87
CA GLU A 99 18.95 15.54 -13.19
C GLU A 99 18.51 14.71 -11.97
N ASN A 100 19.05 15.03 -10.79
CA ASN A 100 18.64 14.39 -9.55
C ASN A 100 17.16 14.66 -9.24
N HIS A 101 16.67 15.86 -9.52
CA HIS A 101 15.24 16.19 -9.36
C HIS A 101 14.36 15.40 -10.34
N ILE A 102 14.81 15.20 -11.60
CA ILE A 102 14.10 14.33 -12.56
C ILE A 102 14.07 12.88 -12.05
N GLU A 103 15.17 12.38 -11.51
CA GLU A 103 15.26 11.00 -10.99
C GLU A 103 14.33 10.78 -9.79
N ILE A 104 14.22 11.75 -8.88
CA ILE A 104 13.39 11.64 -7.66
C ILE A 104 11.88 11.83 -7.98
N TRP A 105 11.57 12.57 -9.04
CA TRP A 105 10.21 13.00 -9.35
C TRP A 105 9.18 11.86 -9.47
N PRO A 106 9.43 10.75 -10.20
CA PRO A 106 8.51 9.62 -10.26
C PRO A 106 8.17 9.04 -8.88
N TYR A 107 9.16 8.94 -7.99
CA TYR A 107 8.96 8.42 -6.63
C TYR A 107 8.12 9.37 -5.78
N SER A 108 8.39 10.67 -5.88
CA SER A 108 7.58 11.71 -5.22
C SER A 108 6.12 11.63 -5.68
N PHE A 109 5.90 11.47 -6.99
CA PHE A 109 4.57 11.30 -7.56
C PHE A 109 3.86 10.05 -7.05
N ILE A 110 4.51 8.88 -7.06
CA ILE A 110 3.95 7.62 -6.52
C ILE A 110 3.56 7.79 -5.05
N PHE A 111 4.44 8.38 -4.23
CA PHE A 111 4.21 8.59 -2.82
C PHE A 111 2.99 9.50 -2.57
N LEU A 112 2.95 10.67 -3.23
CA LEU A 112 1.84 11.61 -3.10
C LEU A 112 0.53 11.02 -3.60
N PHE A 113 0.57 10.32 -4.72
CA PHE A 113 -0.61 9.65 -5.25
C PHE A 113 -1.15 8.61 -4.27
N ALA A 114 -0.29 7.69 -3.79
CA ALA A 114 -0.71 6.66 -2.84
C ALA A 114 -1.24 7.27 -1.53
N LEU A 115 -0.61 8.35 -1.04
CA LEU A 115 -1.03 9.08 0.16
C LEU A 115 -2.42 9.70 -0.01
N ILE A 116 -2.62 10.51 -1.05
CA ILE A 116 -3.89 11.17 -1.32
C ILE A 116 -4.98 10.14 -1.58
N PHE A 117 -4.67 9.08 -2.33
CA PHE A 117 -5.61 8.01 -2.61
C PHE A 117 -6.05 7.27 -1.35
N ALA A 118 -5.11 6.90 -0.49
CA ALA A 118 -5.39 6.23 0.78
C ALA A 118 -6.23 7.11 1.73
N ILE A 119 -5.99 8.43 1.77
CA ILE A 119 -6.80 9.36 2.55
C ILE A 119 -8.24 9.45 2.02
N ILE A 120 -8.42 9.64 0.71
CA ILE A 120 -9.75 9.82 0.10
C ILE A 120 -10.58 8.54 0.18
N HIS A 121 -9.94 7.38 0.01
CA HIS A 121 -10.60 6.08 0.02
C HIS A 121 -10.31 5.29 1.30
N LYS A 122 -10.07 5.96 2.44
CA LYS A 122 -9.71 5.34 3.73
C LYS A 122 -10.58 4.12 4.04
N ASP A 123 -11.91 4.23 3.91
CA ASP A 123 -12.84 3.15 4.26
C ASP A 123 -12.77 1.94 3.32
N ARG A 124 -12.39 2.14 2.05
CA ARG A 124 -12.29 1.07 1.04
C ARG A 124 -10.91 0.41 1.05
N VAL A 125 -9.87 1.20 1.25
CA VAL A 125 -8.48 0.73 1.34
C VAL A 125 -8.25 0.01 2.66
N THR A 126 -8.86 0.50 3.75
CA THR A 126 -8.88 -0.15 5.06
C THR A 126 -9.88 -1.31 5.04
N ALA A 127 -9.63 -2.30 4.18
CA ALA A 127 -10.42 -3.51 4.16
C ALA A 127 -10.50 -4.10 5.57
N LYS A 128 -11.70 -4.58 5.94
CA LYS A 128 -11.90 -5.23 7.23
C LYS A 128 -10.94 -6.42 7.35
N LEU A 129 -10.08 -6.37 8.37
CA LEU A 129 -9.23 -7.50 8.72
C LEU A 129 -10.11 -8.58 9.32
N THR A 130 -9.88 -9.81 8.90
CA THR A 130 -10.54 -11.00 9.41
C THR A 130 -9.51 -11.98 9.94
N GLU A 131 -9.93 -12.96 10.73
CA GLU A 131 -9.05 -14.03 11.22
C GLU A 131 -8.31 -14.76 10.10
N GLY A 132 -8.93 -14.89 8.93
CA GLY A 132 -8.33 -15.47 7.73
C GLY A 132 -7.23 -14.59 7.15
N THR A 133 -7.41 -13.26 7.13
CA THR A 133 -6.32 -12.36 6.70
C THR A 133 -5.15 -12.36 7.68
N THR A 134 -5.40 -12.46 8.98
CA THR A 134 -4.31 -12.52 9.97
C THR A 134 -3.62 -13.88 9.98
N LEU A 135 -4.37 -14.96 9.72
CA LEU A 135 -3.83 -16.28 9.46
C LEU A 135 -2.92 -16.29 8.22
N LEU A 136 -3.38 -15.72 7.11
CA LEU A 136 -2.60 -15.52 5.88
C LEU A 136 -1.28 -14.78 6.18
N LEU A 137 -1.35 -13.67 6.92
CA LEU A 137 -0.17 -12.89 7.32
C LEU A 137 0.78 -13.68 8.22
N SER A 138 0.24 -14.45 9.16
CA SER A 138 1.02 -15.25 10.11
C SER A 138 1.77 -16.38 9.40
N ILE A 139 1.12 -17.10 8.48
CA ILE A 139 1.78 -18.13 7.67
C ILE A 139 2.83 -17.51 6.76
N SER A 140 2.54 -16.35 6.17
CA SER A 140 3.50 -15.60 5.36
C SER A 140 4.72 -15.16 6.15
N LEU A 141 4.56 -14.81 7.43
CA LEU A 141 5.66 -14.43 8.32
C LEU A 141 6.55 -15.63 8.61
N ILE A 142 5.97 -16.81 8.84
CA ILE A 142 6.72 -18.05 9.02
C ILE A 142 7.52 -18.37 7.75
N TYR A 143 6.89 -18.29 6.57
CA TYR A 143 7.57 -18.50 5.29
C TYR A 143 8.72 -17.49 5.10
N TRP A 144 8.46 -16.21 5.32
CA TRP A 144 9.45 -15.15 5.22
C TRP A 144 10.64 -15.37 6.16
N ALA A 145 10.38 -15.70 7.43
CA ALA A 145 11.43 -15.94 8.42
C ALA A 145 12.29 -17.17 8.08
N PHE A 146 11.67 -18.23 7.57
CA PHE A 146 12.35 -19.45 7.17
C PHE A 146 13.23 -19.21 5.93
N ASP A 147 12.68 -18.62 4.87
CA ASP A 147 13.40 -18.36 3.61
C ASP A 147 14.49 -17.29 3.77
N TYR A 148 14.29 -16.30 4.64
CA TYR A 148 15.34 -15.34 4.99
C TYR A 148 16.50 -15.97 5.76
N GLY A 149 16.29 -17.13 6.39
CA GLY A 149 17.27 -17.78 7.25
C GLY A 149 17.39 -17.13 8.63
N LEU A 150 16.33 -16.50 9.14
CA LEU A 150 16.34 -15.86 10.48
C LEU A 150 16.72 -16.85 11.60
N MET A 151 16.38 -18.13 11.42
CA MET A 151 16.73 -19.22 12.33
C MET A 151 18.23 -19.49 12.44
N ASN A 152 19.03 -19.06 11.45
CA ASN A 152 20.48 -19.26 11.47
C ASN A 152 21.22 -18.15 12.23
N TYR A 153 20.55 -17.05 12.57
CA TYR A 153 21.15 -15.94 13.30
C TYR A 153 21.09 -16.18 14.81
N HIS A 154 22.27 -16.33 15.42
CA HIS A 154 22.44 -16.58 16.85
C HIS A 154 22.63 -15.27 17.63
N ASN A 155 21.82 -14.25 17.34
CA ASN A 155 21.84 -13.00 18.11
C ASN A 155 20.54 -12.85 18.93
N TRP A 156 20.65 -12.23 20.11
CA TRP A 156 19.53 -12.13 21.05
C TRP A 156 18.33 -11.36 20.46
N PHE A 157 18.61 -10.37 19.60
CA PHE A 157 17.58 -9.58 18.93
C PHE A 157 16.72 -10.42 17.97
N SER A 158 17.35 -11.19 17.08
CA SER A 158 16.68 -12.09 16.13
C SER A 158 15.87 -13.14 16.88
N ILE A 159 16.46 -13.77 17.90
CA ILE A 159 15.77 -14.77 18.73
C ILE A 159 14.52 -14.16 19.39
N SER A 160 14.64 -12.97 19.98
CA SER A 160 13.51 -12.28 20.63
C SER A 160 12.39 -11.96 19.62
N LEU A 161 12.76 -11.46 18.43
CA LEU A 161 11.82 -11.14 17.36
C LEU A 161 11.13 -12.41 16.83
N MET A 162 11.86 -13.52 16.72
CA MET A 162 11.34 -14.81 16.28
C MET A 162 10.35 -15.39 17.30
N ILE A 163 10.66 -15.34 18.59
CA ILE A 163 9.77 -15.78 19.67
C ILE A 163 8.49 -14.94 19.67
N LEU A 164 8.61 -13.62 19.60
CA LEU A 164 7.45 -12.72 19.53
C LEU A 164 6.59 -13.01 18.30
N GLY A 165 7.21 -13.14 17.13
CA GLY A 165 6.54 -13.47 15.89
C GLY A 165 5.81 -14.81 15.95
N PHE A 166 6.44 -15.83 16.52
CA PHE A 166 5.86 -17.15 16.71
C PHE A 166 4.66 -17.14 17.67
N LEU A 167 4.77 -16.43 18.81
CA LEU A 167 3.66 -16.31 19.77
C LEU A 167 2.45 -15.62 19.13
N LEU A 168 2.67 -14.53 18.40
CA LEU A 168 1.57 -13.79 17.77
C LEU A 168 0.99 -14.52 16.56
N ALA A 169 1.81 -15.26 15.80
CA ALA A 169 1.33 -16.15 14.74
C ALA A 169 0.48 -17.29 15.31
N THR A 170 0.94 -17.93 16.39
CA THR A 170 0.21 -18.98 17.09
C THR A 170 -1.12 -18.44 17.64
N PHE A 171 -1.11 -17.26 18.24
CA PHE A 171 -2.32 -16.58 18.71
C PHE A 171 -3.31 -16.34 17.57
N SER A 172 -2.85 -15.88 16.41
CA SER A 172 -3.71 -15.70 15.23
C SER A 172 -4.28 -17.03 14.72
N ILE A 173 -3.48 -18.09 14.67
CA ILE A 173 -3.92 -19.43 14.21
C ILE A 173 -4.99 -19.99 15.14
N ILE A 174 -4.79 -19.89 16.46
CA ILE A 174 -5.75 -20.35 17.46
C ILE A 174 -7.09 -19.60 17.28
N ASN A 175 -7.09 -18.27 17.19
CA ASN A 175 -8.33 -17.51 16.99
C ASN A 175 -9.02 -17.86 15.66
N ALA A 176 -8.27 -18.18 14.60
CA ALA A 176 -8.85 -18.54 13.31
C ALA A 176 -9.45 -19.97 13.25
N LEU A 177 -9.04 -20.87 14.16
CA LEU A 177 -9.49 -22.27 14.21
C LEU A 177 -10.43 -22.56 15.37
N THR A 178 -10.37 -21.77 16.44
CA THR A 178 -11.25 -21.89 17.60
C THR A 178 -12.13 -20.66 17.60
N HIS A 179 -13.44 -20.84 17.53
CA HIS A 179 -14.46 -19.77 17.53
C HIS A 179 -14.51 -18.95 18.85
N ILE A 180 -13.36 -18.68 19.47
CA ILE A 180 -13.19 -17.82 20.63
C ILE A 180 -13.69 -16.43 20.27
N ARG A 181 -14.67 -15.93 21.03
CA ARG A 181 -15.22 -14.59 20.81
C ARG A 181 -14.09 -13.55 20.91
N LEU A 182 -13.97 -12.75 19.85
CA LEU A 182 -12.99 -11.69 19.75
C LEU A 182 -13.34 -10.54 20.70
N SER A 183 -12.61 -10.43 21.80
CA SER A 183 -12.66 -9.26 22.67
C SER A 183 -12.11 -8.03 21.94
N ARG A 184 -12.45 -6.83 22.43
CA ARG A 184 -11.92 -5.56 21.91
C ARG A 184 -10.39 -5.51 21.96
N THR A 185 -9.80 -6.06 23.03
CA THR A 185 -8.35 -6.16 23.20
C THR A 185 -7.73 -7.10 22.17
N ASN A 186 -8.32 -8.28 21.94
CA ASN A 186 -7.82 -9.23 20.94
C ASN A 186 -7.85 -8.63 19.54
N ARG A 187 -8.95 -7.93 19.19
CA ARG A 187 -9.08 -7.20 17.92
C ARG A 187 -7.99 -6.15 17.75
N LEU A 188 -7.73 -5.36 18.78
CA LEU A 188 -6.66 -4.35 18.77
C LEU A 188 -5.29 -5.01 18.56
N VAL A 189 -4.95 -6.03 19.35
CA VAL A 189 -3.67 -6.74 19.25
C VAL A 189 -3.46 -7.33 17.85
N LEU A 190 -4.46 -8.04 17.33
CA LEU A 190 -4.38 -8.67 16.00
C LEU A 190 -4.29 -7.64 14.87
N SER A 191 -5.02 -6.52 14.99
CA SER A 191 -5.00 -5.42 14.02
C SER A 191 -3.65 -4.70 13.99
N VAL A 192 -3.10 -4.37 15.15
CA VAL A 192 -1.77 -3.75 15.27
C VAL A 192 -0.69 -4.71 14.76
N TRP A 193 -0.73 -5.97 15.18
CA TRP A 193 0.21 -6.99 14.74
C TRP A 193 0.20 -7.19 13.22
N SER A 194 -0.98 -7.28 12.62
CA SER A 194 -1.13 -7.39 11.16
C SER A 194 -0.53 -6.19 10.43
N THR A 195 -0.70 -4.99 10.99
CA THR A 195 -0.16 -3.75 10.42
C THR A 195 1.38 -3.75 10.49
N VAL A 196 1.96 -4.21 11.59
CA VAL A 196 3.42 -4.37 11.74
C VAL A 196 3.99 -5.38 10.74
N ILE A 197 3.36 -6.55 10.60
CA ILE A 197 3.78 -7.57 9.61
C ILE A 197 3.70 -6.99 8.19
N MET A 198 2.58 -6.37 7.83
CA MET A 198 2.40 -5.77 6.50
C MET A 198 3.46 -4.71 6.20
N PHE A 199 3.83 -3.89 7.19
CA PHE A 199 4.87 -2.89 7.04
C PHE A 199 6.27 -3.51 6.89
N ALA A 200 6.58 -4.58 7.63
CA ALA A 200 7.83 -5.31 7.47
C ALA A 200 7.96 -5.92 6.06
N PHE A 201 6.90 -6.57 5.55
CA PHE A 201 6.88 -7.09 4.18
C PHE A 201 6.94 -5.98 3.12
N ALA A 202 6.37 -4.82 3.40
CA ALA A 202 6.46 -3.67 2.52
C ALA A 202 7.89 -3.17 2.39
N ILE A 203 8.61 -3.01 3.51
CA ILE A 203 10.01 -2.57 3.51
C ILE A 203 10.89 -3.57 2.76
N ASP A 204 10.79 -4.87 3.06
CA ASP A 204 11.59 -5.90 2.36
C ASP A 204 11.27 -5.89 0.85
N ASN A 205 9.99 -5.82 0.47
CA ASN A 205 9.60 -5.73 -0.94
C ASN A 205 10.14 -4.48 -1.64
N ILE A 206 9.97 -3.30 -1.05
CA ILE A 206 10.48 -2.04 -1.61
C ILE A 206 11.99 -2.12 -1.83
N ILE A 207 12.75 -2.51 -0.80
CA ILE A 207 14.22 -2.59 -0.89
C ILE A 207 14.63 -3.59 -1.98
N ARG A 208 14.07 -4.79 -1.97
CA ARG A 208 14.46 -5.86 -2.91
C ARG A 208 14.10 -5.49 -4.36
N VAL A 209 12.93 -4.90 -4.59
CA VAL A 209 12.48 -4.51 -5.92
C VAL A 209 13.33 -3.37 -6.49
N PHE A 210 13.68 -2.38 -5.67
CA PHE A 210 14.56 -1.29 -6.12
C PHE A 210 16.04 -1.68 -6.23
N CYS A 211 16.46 -2.81 -5.66
CA CYS A 211 17.78 -3.39 -5.92
C CYS A 211 17.84 -4.20 -7.24
N ASN A 212 16.71 -4.46 -7.91
CA ASN A 212 16.73 -5.15 -9.21
C ASN A 212 17.36 -4.25 -10.30
N PRO A 213 18.03 -4.85 -11.30
CA PRO A 213 18.44 -4.11 -12.49
C PRO A 213 17.23 -3.56 -13.24
N SER A 214 17.47 -2.55 -14.08
CA SER A 214 16.43 -2.03 -14.99
C SER A 214 16.01 -3.10 -15.99
N ILE A 215 14.73 -3.11 -16.40
CA ILE A 215 14.24 -4.03 -17.43
C ILE A 215 15.05 -3.88 -18.73
N GLU A 216 15.43 -2.65 -19.07
CA GLU A 216 16.18 -2.32 -20.28
C GLU A 216 17.63 -2.81 -20.26
N SER A 217 18.14 -3.23 -19.11
CA SER A 217 19.48 -3.84 -19.00
C SER A 217 19.44 -5.36 -19.10
N SER A 218 18.27 -5.99 -19.02
CA SER A 218 18.14 -7.44 -19.06
C SER A 218 18.15 -7.95 -20.51
N PRO A 219 19.00 -8.92 -20.86
CA PRO A 219 19.10 -9.45 -22.23
C PRO A 219 17.94 -10.38 -22.61
N TYR A 220 17.22 -10.94 -21.64
CA TYR A 220 16.16 -11.92 -21.87
C TYR A 220 14.76 -11.36 -21.51
N LEU A 221 13.77 -11.71 -22.34
CA LEU A 221 12.36 -11.34 -22.10
C LEU A 221 11.82 -11.94 -20.81
N SER A 222 12.22 -13.16 -20.46
CA SER A 222 11.79 -13.83 -19.22
C SER A 222 12.23 -13.05 -17.99
N GLU A 223 13.46 -12.56 -17.97
CA GLU A 223 14.01 -11.72 -16.90
C GLU A 223 13.32 -10.35 -16.85
N SER A 224 13.05 -9.76 -18.01
CA SER A 224 12.29 -8.51 -18.14
C SER A 224 10.87 -8.63 -17.57
N LEU A 225 10.15 -9.72 -17.90
CA LEU A 225 8.82 -10.00 -17.37
C LEU A 225 8.87 -10.28 -15.86
N TYR A 226 9.91 -10.96 -15.39
CA TYR A 226 10.13 -11.24 -13.98
C TYR A 226 10.31 -9.95 -13.18
N ILE A 227 11.20 -9.05 -13.61
CA ILE A 227 11.40 -7.72 -12.98
C ILE A 227 10.13 -6.88 -13.10
N GLY A 228 9.51 -6.83 -14.29
CA GLY A 228 8.27 -6.09 -14.51
C GLY A 228 7.14 -6.54 -13.58
N THR A 229 6.99 -7.84 -13.34
CA THR A 229 6.01 -8.39 -12.40
C THR A 229 6.27 -7.92 -10.97
N GLN A 230 7.54 -7.87 -10.55
CA GLN A 230 7.90 -7.39 -9.21
C GLN A 230 7.53 -5.90 -9.02
N TYR A 231 7.88 -5.05 -9.99
CA TYR A 231 7.52 -3.63 -9.95
C TYR A 231 6.01 -3.41 -10.03
N PHE A 232 5.30 -4.18 -10.88
CA PHE A 232 3.84 -4.13 -10.97
C PHE A 232 3.18 -4.48 -9.63
N LEU A 233 3.59 -5.58 -8.98
CA LEU A 233 3.06 -5.97 -7.67
C LEU A 233 3.40 -4.96 -6.57
N LEU A 234 4.57 -4.31 -6.64
CA LEU A 234 4.88 -3.19 -5.76
C LEU A 234 3.91 -2.02 -5.98
N GLY A 235 3.59 -1.70 -7.24
CA GLY A 235 2.57 -0.70 -7.58
C GLY A 235 1.19 -1.05 -7.01
N VAL A 236 0.74 -2.29 -7.21
CA VAL A 236 -0.54 -2.80 -6.68
C VAL A 236 -0.58 -2.70 -5.15
N SER A 237 0.53 -2.99 -4.48
CA SER A 237 0.60 -2.95 -3.02
C SER A 237 0.75 -1.55 -2.43
N ALA A 238 1.19 -0.55 -3.20
CA ALA A 238 1.57 0.78 -2.70
C ALA A 238 0.49 1.48 -1.87
N VAL A 239 -0.78 1.44 -2.30
CA VAL A 239 -1.91 2.05 -1.58
C VAL A 239 -2.14 1.37 -0.22
N TYR A 240 -2.01 0.05 -0.16
CA TYR A 240 -2.13 -0.71 1.09
C TYR A 240 -0.94 -0.48 2.01
N ILE A 241 0.28 -0.40 1.46
CA ILE A 241 1.48 -0.04 2.21
C ILE A 241 1.30 1.32 2.85
N MET A 242 0.86 2.31 2.08
CA MET A 242 0.61 3.66 2.57
C MET A 242 -0.45 3.69 3.67
N GLN A 243 -1.56 2.95 3.51
CA GLN A 243 -2.60 2.88 4.54
C GLN A 243 -2.07 2.29 5.86
N ASN A 244 -1.30 1.19 5.80
CA ASN A 244 -0.71 0.59 6.99
C ASN A 244 0.35 1.51 7.61
N TYR A 245 1.12 2.24 6.80
CA TYR A 245 2.05 3.27 7.28
C TYR A 245 1.33 4.37 8.07
N MET A 246 0.25 4.94 7.53
CA MET A 246 -0.52 5.99 8.22
C MET A 246 -1.06 5.51 9.58
N LEU A 247 -1.57 4.28 9.67
CA LEU A 247 -2.05 3.69 10.91
C LEU A 247 -0.95 3.52 11.98
N LEU A 248 0.27 3.15 11.56
CA LEU A 248 1.41 3.03 12.47
C LEU A 248 1.93 4.40 12.94
N VAL A 249 2.06 5.36 12.02
CA VAL A 249 2.57 6.70 12.34
C VAL A 249 1.65 7.42 13.32
N ALA A 250 0.34 7.15 13.28
CA ALA A 250 -0.63 7.71 14.22
C ALA A 250 -0.39 7.26 15.69
N PHE A 251 0.42 6.23 15.95
CA PHE A 251 0.86 5.87 17.31
C PHE A 251 2.11 6.64 17.79
N LEU A 252 2.78 7.40 16.92
CA LEU A 252 3.96 8.16 17.31
C LEU A 252 3.55 9.44 18.06
N PRO A 253 4.24 9.80 19.15
CA PRO A 253 3.91 10.98 19.94
C PRO A 253 4.07 12.25 19.10
N SER A 254 3.01 13.03 19.00
CA SER A 254 3.04 14.35 18.37
C SER A 254 3.20 15.44 19.44
N ARG A 255 3.86 16.54 19.10
CA ARG A 255 3.94 17.74 19.98
C ARG A 255 2.61 18.49 20.08
N ASN A 256 1.54 17.95 19.50
CA ASN A 256 0.24 18.61 19.41
C ASN A 256 -0.54 18.40 20.71
N SER A 257 -1.29 19.41 21.16
CA SER A 257 -2.04 19.36 22.42
C SER A 257 -3.09 18.23 22.48
N ASN A 258 -3.51 17.72 21.32
CA ASN A 258 -4.61 16.77 21.17
C ASN A 258 -4.17 15.32 20.99
N TYR A 259 -2.87 15.01 21.17
CA TYR A 259 -2.33 13.65 20.93
C TYR A 259 -3.11 12.54 21.66
N LYS A 260 -3.65 12.80 22.86
CA LYS A 260 -4.45 11.81 23.60
C LYS A 260 -5.74 11.43 22.88
N ASP A 261 -6.39 12.40 22.23
CA ASP A 261 -7.60 12.17 21.46
C ASP A 261 -7.28 11.45 20.16
N ASP A 262 -6.24 11.88 19.45
CA ASP A 262 -5.75 11.22 18.23
C ASP A 262 -5.37 9.76 18.50
N PHE A 263 -4.68 9.48 19.62
CA PHE A 263 -4.32 8.13 20.04
C PHE A 263 -5.55 7.27 20.37
N ARG A 264 -6.61 7.88 20.94
CA ARG A 264 -7.86 7.17 21.21
C ARG A 264 -8.58 6.85 19.90
N GLU A 265 -8.65 7.78 18.96
CA GLU A 265 -9.22 7.58 17.64
C GLU A 265 -8.48 6.48 16.87
N ASN A 266 -7.15 6.50 16.85
CA ASN A 266 -6.37 5.47 16.17
C ASN A 266 -6.59 4.06 16.75
N LYS A 267 -6.74 3.94 18.07
CA LYS A 267 -7.12 2.65 18.69
C LYS A 267 -8.49 2.19 18.21
N GLU A 268 -9.47 3.08 18.13
CA GLU A 268 -10.79 2.75 17.60
C GLU A 268 -10.73 2.34 16.13
N ASP A 269 -9.94 3.03 15.31
CA ASP A 269 -9.71 2.67 13.90
C ASP A 269 -9.16 1.24 13.80
N HIS A 270 -8.16 0.88 14.61
CA HIS A 270 -7.62 -0.47 14.64
C HIS A 270 -8.64 -1.51 15.10
N ILE A 271 -9.44 -1.19 16.12
CA ILE A 271 -10.48 -2.09 16.63
C ILE A 271 -11.56 -2.30 15.55
N ASN A 272 -12.09 -1.21 14.98
CA ASN A 272 -13.18 -1.21 14.02
C ASN A 272 -12.78 -1.85 12.68
N ARG A 273 -11.50 -1.72 12.29
CA ARG A 273 -10.93 -2.42 11.13
C ARG A 273 -11.01 -3.94 11.28
N TYR A 274 -10.86 -4.49 12.48
CA TYR A 274 -10.94 -5.93 12.69
C TYR A 274 -12.41 -6.38 12.75
N SER A 275 -12.83 -7.29 11.89
CA SER A 275 -14.19 -7.83 11.82
C SER A 275 -14.62 -8.48 13.13
N ASP A 276 -15.84 -8.20 13.56
CA ASP A 276 -16.54 -8.87 14.64
C ASP A 276 -17.16 -10.21 14.20
N LYS A 277 -17.31 -10.42 12.88
CA LYS A 277 -17.74 -11.69 12.29
C LYS A 277 -16.55 -12.64 12.18
N GLN A 278 -16.70 -13.81 12.78
CA GLN A 278 -15.75 -14.91 12.66
C GLN A 278 -15.84 -15.57 11.29
N ILE A 279 -14.71 -16.09 10.84
CA ILE A 279 -14.65 -16.87 9.60
C ILE A 279 -15.05 -18.31 9.88
N ASN A 280 -15.69 -18.95 8.90
CA ASN A 280 -15.94 -20.39 8.98
C ASN A 280 -14.61 -21.14 8.97
N ILE A 281 -14.44 -22.08 9.90
CA ILE A 281 -13.26 -22.96 10.00
C ILE A 281 -12.88 -23.56 8.64
N GLY A 282 -13.85 -23.93 7.79
CA GLY A 282 -13.58 -24.45 6.45
C GLY A 282 -12.78 -23.48 5.56
N GLN A 283 -13.06 -22.17 5.64
CA GLN A 283 -12.29 -21.15 4.93
C GLN A 283 -10.89 -20.96 5.54
N SER A 284 -10.75 -21.08 6.86
CA SER A 284 -9.44 -21.07 7.54
C SER A 284 -8.58 -22.27 7.12
N ILE A 285 -9.16 -23.47 7.05
CA ILE A 285 -8.47 -24.68 6.56
C ILE A 285 -8.06 -24.52 5.10
N PHE A 286 -8.95 -24.01 4.24
CA PHE A 286 -8.61 -23.72 2.85
C PHE A 286 -7.46 -22.71 2.75
N CYS A 287 -7.47 -21.64 3.56
CA CYS A 287 -6.37 -20.68 3.64
C CYS A 287 -5.04 -21.37 3.95
N ILE A 288 -5.02 -22.24 4.97
CA ILE A 288 -3.81 -22.98 5.37
C ILE A 288 -3.31 -23.85 4.21
N ILE A 289 -4.18 -24.68 3.63
CA ILE A 289 -3.80 -25.58 2.54
C ILE A 289 -3.24 -24.79 1.36
N PHE A 290 -3.97 -23.76 0.91
CA PHE A 290 -3.53 -22.92 -0.22
C PHE A 290 -2.16 -22.27 0.05
N THR A 291 -2.02 -21.58 1.17
CA THR A 291 -0.80 -20.80 1.48
C THR A 291 0.40 -21.69 1.71
N VAL A 292 0.24 -22.79 2.46
CA VAL A 292 1.32 -23.76 2.70
C VAL A 292 1.74 -24.42 1.39
N THR A 293 0.80 -24.82 0.53
CA THR A 293 1.15 -25.40 -0.77
C THR A 293 1.90 -24.41 -1.66
N VAL A 294 1.41 -23.17 -1.79
CA VAL A 294 2.07 -22.15 -2.62
C VAL A 294 3.47 -21.82 -2.10
N TYR A 295 3.63 -21.61 -0.79
CA TYR A 295 4.93 -21.29 -0.21
C TYR A 295 5.90 -22.47 -0.22
N TRP A 296 5.43 -23.69 0.00
CA TRP A 296 6.27 -24.89 -0.10
C TRP A 296 6.76 -25.11 -1.53
N LEU A 297 5.89 -24.97 -2.52
CA LEU A 297 6.27 -25.04 -3.93
C LEU A 297 7.27 -23.94 -4.27
N ASN A 298 7.04 -22.70 -3.82
CA ASN A 298 7.97 -21.60 -4.07
C ASN A 298 9.33 -21.83 -3.40
N TYR A 299 9.35 -22.32 -2.16
CA TYR A 299 10.60 -22.64 -1.47
C TYR A 299 11.40 -23.73 -2.20
N LYS A 300 10.73 -24.76 -2.73
CA LYS A 300 11.37 -25.87 -3.43
C LYS A 300 11.84 -25.53 -4.85
N PHE A 301 11.03 -24.79 -5.60
CA PHE A 301 11.25 -24.54 -7.04
C PHE A 301 11.73 -23.12 -7.36
N GLN A 302 11.69 -22.20 -6.38
CA GLN A 302 12.17 -20.82 -6.50
C GLN A 302 11.55 -20.07 -7.69
N PHE A 303 10.24 -20.24 -7.91
CA PHE A 303 9.51 -19.61 -9.02
C PHE A 303 9.61 -18.08 -8.97
N LEU A 304 9.45 -17.50 -7.78
CA LEU A 304 9.56 -16.08 -7.53
C LEU A 304 10.37 -15.83 -6.25
N PRO A 305 10.99 -14.64 -6.10
CA PRO A 305 11.57 -14.26 -4.82
C PRO A 305 10.50 -14.27 -3.74
N ARG A 306 10.90 -14.56 -2.49
CA ARG A 306 9.98 -14.61 -1.35
C ARG A 306 9.08 -13.37 -1.22
N HIS A 307 9.64 -12.17 -1.38
CA HIS A 307 8.91 -10.91 -1.22
C HIS A 307 7.79 -10.82 -2.25
N THR A 308 8.11 -11.09 -3.52
CA THR A 308 7.15 -11.11 -4.63
C THR A 308 6.08 -12.19 -4.43
N MET A 309 6.46 -13.38 -3.99
CA MET A 309 5.52 -14.49 -3.76
C MET A 309 4.52 -14.16 -2.65
N ILE A 310 4.97 -13.55 -1.55
CA ILE A 310 4.09 -13.10 -0.46
C ILE A 310 3.03 -12.12 -0.99
N TRP A 311 3.46 -11.10 -1.75
CA TRP A 311 2.54 -10.12 -2.32
C TRP A 311 1.61 -10.71 -3.38
N LEU A 312 2.09 -11.68 -4.17
CA LEU A 312 1.26 -12.44 -5.10
C LEU A 312 0.18 -13.22 -4.36
N VAL A 313 0.51 -13.86 -3.25
CA VAL A 313 -0.46 -14.58 -2.40
C VAL A 313 -1.49 -13.62 -1.80
N PHE A 314 -1.07 -12.45 -1.31
CA PHE A 314 -2.00 -11.43 -0.81
C PHE A 314 -2.96 -10.90 -1.87
N LEU A 315 -2.51 -10.84 -3.12
CA LEU A 315 -3.34 -10.41 -4.24
C LEU A 315 -4.29 -11.52 -4.71
N THR A 316 -3.78 -12.74 -4.87
CA THR A 316 -4.51 -13.86 -5.48
C THR A 316 -5.47 -14.55 -4.53
N PHE A 317 -5.11 -14.73 -3.26
CA PHE A 317 -5.95 -15.47 -2.31
C PHE A 317 -7.35 -14.84 -2.13
N PRO A 318 -7.50 -13.52 -1.88
CA PRO A 318 -8.81 -12.90 -1.81
C PRO A 318 -9.60 -12.99 -3.12
N MET A 319 -8.92 -12.90 -4.27
CA MET A 319 -9.57 -13.03 -5.58
C MET A 319 -10.11 -14.44 -5.81
N ILE A 320 -9.34 -15.47 -5.43
CA ILE A 320 -9.79 -16.86 -5.51
C ILE A 320 -11.02 -17.08 -4.62
N LEU A 321 -11.01 -16.58 -3.39
CA LEU A 321 -12.17 -16.67 -2.50
C LEU A 321 -13.40 -15.99 -3.11
N TYR A 322 -13.24 -14.79 -3.66
CA TYR A 322 -14.32 -14.07 -4.33
C TYR A 322 -14.92 -14.89 -5.49
N VAL A 323 -14.07 -15.45 -6.35
CA VAL A 323 -14.50 -16.29 -7.48
C VAL A 323 -15.25 -17.54 -6.99
N ILE A 324 -14.74 -18.23 -5.96
CA ILE A 324 -15.41 -19.40 -5.37
C ILE A 324 -16.79 -19.02 -4.83
N THR A 325 -16.90 -17.88 -4.13
CA THR A 325 -18.18 -17.42 -3.60
C THR A 325 -19.18 -17.08 -4.70
N LEU A 326 -18.72 -16.49 -5.81
CA LEU A 326 -19.56 -16.17 -6.98
C LEU A 326 -20.14 -17.44 -7.61
N PHE A 327 -19.31 -18.46 -7.84
CA PHE A 327 -19.75 -19.74 -8.40
C PHE A 327 -20.74 -20.47 -7.48
N ASN A 328 -20.53 -20.44 -6.16
CA ASN A 328 -21.44 -21.07 -5.21
C ASN A 328 -22.78 -20.33 -5.10
N SER A 329 -22.78 -18.99 -5.22
CA SER A 329 -24.01 -18.20 -5.22
C SER A 329 -24.88 -18.48 -6.45
N GLN A 330 -24.26 -18.74 -7.60
CA GLN A 330 -24.97 -19.07 -8.84
C GLN A 330 -25.54 -20.50 -8.86
N ARG A 331 -24.99 -21.44 -8.07
CA ARG A 331 -25.51 -22.81 -7.95
C ARG A 331 -26.70 -22.96 -6.99
N ASN A 332 -26.93 -21.95 -6.15
CA ASN A 332 -28.01 -21.92 -5.16
C ASN A 332 -29.22 -21.07 -5.61
N CYS A 333 -29.20 -20.57 -6.85
CA CYS A 333 -30.37 -20.05 -7.57
C CYS A 333 -30.77 -21.07 -8.63
#